data_AF-A0A813SRH2-F1
#
_entry.id   AF-A0A813SRH2-F1
#
_cell.length_a   1.000
_cell.length_b   1.000
_cell.length_c   1.000
_cell.angle_alpha   90.00
_cell.angle_beta   90.00
_cell.angle_gamma   90.00
#
_symmetry.space_group_name_H-M   'P 1'
#
loop_
_entity.id
_entity.type
_entity.pdbx_description
1 polymer ?
#
loop_
_entity_poly.entity_id
_entity_poly.type
_entity_poly.pdbx_seq_one_letter_code
_entity_poly.pdbx_strand_id
1 'polypeptide(L)' 'MVHMEKLPWSTAAEEDHSYKTWLDGDHGYHPWPGINSTINDLLRRMLMHDPGRRATIKEILCDKWMHQVI' A
#
# COMPACT_ATOMS: atom_id res chain seq x y z
N MET A 1 24.02 -6.44 -4.45
CA MET A 1 23.48 -6.02 -3.14
C MET A 1 22.04 -6.47 -3.09
N VAL A 2 21.70 -7.43 -2.24
CA VAL A 2 20.31 -7.85 -2.04
C VAL A 2 19.60 -6.67 -1.39
N HIS A 3 18.68 -6.00 -2.09
CA HIS A 3 17.75 -5.10 -1.40
C HIS A 3 16.97 -5.98 -0.42
N MET A 4 17.27 -5.89 0.87
CA MET A 4 16.38 -6.42 1.90
C MET A 4 15.06 -5.69 1.71
N GLU A 5 14.06 -6.39 1.19
CA GLU A 5 12.69 -5.92 1.07
C GLU A 5 12.20 -5.57 2.50
N LYS A 6 12.33 -4.31 2.88
CA LYS A 6 11.82 -3.83 4.16
C LYS A 6 10.31 -3.85 4.09
N LEU A 7 9.68 -4.60 4.99
CA LEU A 7 8.25 -4.52 5.22
C LEU A 7 7.87 -3.07 5.60
N PRO A 8 6.66 -2.62 5.25
CA PRO A 8 6.25 -1.24 5.46
C PRO A 8 6.05 -0.85 6.93
N TRP A 9 5.77 -1.83 7.79
CA TRP A 9 5.66 -1.67 9.23
C TRP A 9 5.93 -3.02 9.90
N SER A 10 6.21 -3.00 11.19
CA SER A 10 6.39 -4.23 11.99
C SER A 10 5.02 -4.83 12.35
N THR A 11 4.06 -3.97 12.68
CA THR A 11 2.67 -4.36 13.01
C THR A 11 1.68 -3.34 12.46
N ALA A 12 0.52 -3.79 11.99
CA ALA A 12 -0.58 -2.93 11.54
C ALA A 12 -1.38 -2.38 12.75
N ALA A 13 -0.71 -1.63 13.62
CA ALA A 13 -1.24 -1.05 14.84
C ALA A 13 -0.83 0.42 14.94
N GLU A 14 -1.67 1.28 15.52
CA GLU A 14 -1.42 2.74 15.53
C GLU A 14 -0.18 3.15 16.32
N GLU A 15 0.33 2.28 17.18
CA GLU A 15 1.58 2.46 17.93
C GLU A 15 2.82 2.30 17.04
N ASP A 16 2.69 1.59 15.91
CA ASP A 16 3.74 1.50 14.91
C ASP A 16 3.79 2.81 14.11
N HIS A 17 4.90 3.54 14.25
CA HIS A 17 5.06 4.85 13.61
C HIS A 17 4.93 4.79 12.08
N SER A 18 5.41 3.72 11.45
CA SER A 18 5.34 3.57 9.99
C SER A 18 3.91 3.27 9.54
N TYR A 19 3.16 2.46 10.30
CA TYR A 19 1.75 2.24 10.04
C TYR A 19 0.93 3.51 10.27
N LYS A 20 1.19 4.25 11.35
CA LYS A 20 0.50 5.52 11.63
C LYS A 20 0.74 6.55 10.53
N THR A 21 1.99 6.69 10.07
CA THR A 21 2.34 7.57 8.94
C THR A 21 1.54 7.21 7.68
N TRP A 22 1.34 5.91 7.41
CA TRP A 22 0.47 5.45 6.31
C TRP A 22 -0.99 5.87 6.52
N LEU A 23 -1.53 5.71 7.73
CA LEU A 23 -2.90 6.13 8.06
C LEU A 23 -3.11 7.64 7.92
N ASP A 24 -2.10 8.43 8.27
CA ASP A 24 -2.11 9.89 8.17
C ASP A 24 -2.00 10.38 6.71
N GLY A 25 -1.78 9.47 5.76
CA GLY A 25 -1.79 9.74 4.32
C GLY A 25 -0.44 10.18 3.74
N ASP A 26 0.64 10.08 4.52
CA ASP A 26 1.99 10.26 4.00
C ASP A 26 2.50 8.96 3.36
N HIS A 27 2.44 8.94 2.04
CA HIS A 27 2.80 7.79 1.21
C HIS A 27 4.16 7.99 0.50
N GLY A 28 4.90 9.05 0.85
CA GLY A 28 6.19 9.40 0.23
C GLY A 28 7.41 8.76 0.90
N TYR A 29 7.22 8.06 2.01
CA TYR A 29 8.30 7.49 2.82
C TYR A 29 8.68 6.04 2.44
N HIS A 30 9.88 5.60 2.80
CA HIS A 30 10.30 4.20 2.67
C HIS A 30 9.37 3.24 3.43
N PRO A 31 9.04 2.05 2.89
CA PRO A 31 9.61 1.38 1.72
C PRO A 31 8.86 1.64 0.41
N TRP A 32 8.03 2.68 0.33
CA TRP A 32 7.23 2.96 -0.87
C TRP A 32 7.93 3.70 -2.05
N PRO A 33 9.26 3.99 -2.12
CA PRO A 33 9.79 4.78 -3.21
C PRO A 33 10.02 3.93 -4.47
N GLY A 34 9.70 4.52 -5.61
CA GLY A 34 9.80 3.90 -6.94
C GLY A 34 8.50 3.29 -7.45
N ILE A 35 7.43 3.32 -6.66
CA ILE A 35 6.13 2.77 -7.02
C ILE A 35 5.37 3.81 -7.85
N ASN A 36 4.94 3.43 -9.06
CA ASN A 36 4.17 4.32 -9.93
C ASN A 36 2.84 4.75 -9.26
N SER A 37 2.26 5.87 -9.71
CA SER A 37 1.02 6.39 -9.12
C SER A 37 -0.15 5.41 -9.17
N THR A 38 -0.23 4.56 -10.20
CA THR A 38 -1.30 3.55 -10.35
C THR A 38 -1.20 2.46 -9.27
N ILE A 39 0.01 1.98 -8.98
CA ILE A 39 0.24 0.99 -7.93
C ILE A 39 0.01 1.63 -6.56
N ASN A 40 0.42 2.88 -6.34
CA ASN A 40 0.16 3.58 -5.08
C ASN A 40 -1.35 3.65 -4.79
N ASP A 41 -2.15 4.00 -5.79
CA ASP A 41 -3.61 4.05 -5.68
C ASP A 41 -4.24 2.66 -5.43
N LEU A 42 -3.65 1.59 -5.96
CA LEU A 42 -4.04 0.23 -5.63
C LEU A 42 -3.70 -0.15 -4.18
N LEU A 43 -2.46 0.11 -3.74
CA LEU A 43 -2.00 -0.17 -2.38
C LEU A 43 -2.83 0.56 -1.33
N ARG A 44 -3.21 1.82 -1.57
CA ARG A 44 -4.13 2.59 -0.71
C ARG A 44 -5.47 1.90 -0.48
N ARG A 45 -6.03 1.27 -1.50
CA ARG A 45 -7.30 0.55 -1.39
C ARG A 45 -7.15 -0.84 -0.77
N MET A 46 -6.02 -1.50 -1.01
CA MET A 46 -5.71 -2.81 -0.42
C MET A 46 -5.37 -2.73 1.07
N LEU A 47 -4.61 -1.70 1.47
CA LEU A 47 -4.13 -1.49 2.83
C LEU A 47 -5.02 -0.50 3.59
N MET A 48 -6.30 -0.46 3.25
CA MET A 48 -7.31 0.31 3.97
C MET A 48 -7.47 -0.24 5.39
N HIS A 49 -7.37 0.65 6.38
CA HIS A 49 -7.52 0.31 7.80
C HIS A 49 -8.89 -0.29 8.07
N ASP A 50 -9.95 0.44 7.69
CA ASP A 50 -11.33 -0.03 7.80
C ASP A 50 -11.58 -1.21 6.85
N PRO A 51 -11.81 -2.43 7.36
CA PRO A 51 -12.04 -3.60 6.52
C PRO A 51 -13.32 -3.51 5.69
N GLY A 52 -14.33 -2.76 6.13
CA GLY A 52 -15.59 -2.56 5.38
C GLY A 52 -15.42 -1.65 4.16
N ARG A 53 -14.32 -0.88 4.12
CA ARG A 53 -13.94 0.00 3.00
C ARG A 53 -12.75 -0.54 2.19
N ARG A 54 -12.18 -1.67 2.60
CA ARG A 54 -11.04 -2.31 1.94
C ARG A 54 -11.50 -2.93 0.62
N ALA A 55 -10.73 -2.72 -0.44
CA ALA A 55 -11.07 -3.29 -1.73
C ALA A 55 -11.12 -4.82 -1.66
N THR A 56 -12.18 -5.37 -2.24
CA THR A 56 -12.37 -6.79 -2.43
C THR A 56 -11.45 -7.32 -3.54
N ILE A 57 -11.20 -8.63 -3.54
CA ILE A 57 -10.44 -9.29 -4.62
C ILE A 57 -11.04 -8.98 -6.00
N LYS A 58 -12.38 -8.97 -6.10
CA LYS A 58 -13.07 -8.65 -7.35
C LYS A 58 -12.75 -7.24 -7.84
N GLU A 59 -12.74 -6.25 -6.94
CA GLU A 59 -12.40 -4.86 -7.29
C GLU A 59 -10.92 -4.69 -7.62
N ILE A 60 -10.04 -5.43 -6.93
CA ILE A 60 -8.59 -5.45 -7.21
C ILE A 60 -8.33 -6.00 -8.61
N LEU A 61 -8.96 -7.13 -8.98
CA LEU A 61 -8.80 -7.73 -10.30
C LEU A 61 -9.27 -6.82 -11.44
N CYS A 62 -10.18 -5.88 -11.17
CA CYS A 62 -10.62 -4.89 -12.14
C CYS A 62 -9.78 -3.60 -12.13
N ASP A 63 -8.73 -3.52 -11.30
CA ASP A 63 -7.93 -2.31 -11.19
C ASP A 63 -7.10 -2.02 -12.44
N LYS A 64 -6.85 -0.73 -12.69
CA LYS A 64 -6.04 -0.25 -13.81
C LYS A 64 -4.64 -0.88 -13.81
N TRP A 65 -4.00 -1.02 -12.64
CA TRP A 65 -2.66 -1.62 -12.58
C TRP A 65 -2.66 -3.08 -13.01
N MET A 66 -3.68 -3.86 -12.61
CA MET A 66 -3.80 -5.28 -13.01
C MET A 66 -3.95 -5.48 -14.52
N HIS A 67 -4.41 -4.44 -15.23
CA HIS A 67 -4.59 -4.44 -16.67
C HIS A 67 -3.57 -3.57 -17.41
N GLN A 68 -2.56 -3.03 -16.74
CA GLN A 68 -1.45 -2.36 -17.42
C GLN A 68 -0.58 -3.42 -18.10
N VAL A 69 -0.41 -3.29 -19.41
CA VAL A 69 0.59 -4.06 -20.16
C VAL A 69 1.96 -3.52 -19.74
N ILE A 70 2.75 -4.37 -19.08
CA ILE A 70 4.12 -4.08 -18.62
C ILE A 70 5.08 -4.29 -19.79
#